data_AF-A0A920P9G8-F1
#
_entry.id   AF-A0A920P9G8-F1
#
_cell.length_a   1.000
_cell.length_b   1.000
_cell.length_c   1.000
_cell.angle_alpha   90.00
_cell.angle_beta   90.00
_cell.angle_gamma   90.00
#
_symmetry.space_group_name_H-M   'P 1'
#
loop_
_entity.id
_entity.type
_entity.pdbx_description
1 polymer ?
#
loop_
_entity_poly.entity_id
_entity_poly.type
_entity_poly.pdbx_seq_one_letter_code
_entity_poly.pdbx_strand_id
1 'polypeptide(L)' 'MDKAGAYAVQDSDLEPASGIEGCYTNVIGLPLCRLISMLDELGSSFVSEITRESFCESICSNTQVSP' A
#
# COMPACT_ATOMS: atom_id res chain seq x y z
N MET A 1 -6.15 21.40 2.20
CA MET A 1 -5.04 20.95 1.34
C MET A 1 -4.09 20.14 2.20
N ASP A 2 -4.34 18.84 2.30
CA ASP A 2 -3.68 17.87 3.17
C ASP A 2 -3.08 16.67 2.40
N LYS A 3 -3.07 16.76 1.06
CA LYS A 3 -2.53 15.75 0.15
C LYS A 3 -1.50 16.37 -0.80
N ALA A 4 -0.38 15.68 -0.98
CA ALA A 4 0.61 16.07 -1.99
C ALA A 4 -0.01 15.99 -3.39
N GLY A 5 0.22 16.99 -4.24
CA GLY A 5 -0.37 17.04 -5.59
C GLY A 5 -1.84 17.43 -5.66
N ALA A 6 -2.48 17.76 -4.52
CA ALA A 6 -3.87 18.21 -4.43
C ALA A 6 -4.93 17.22 -4.96
N TYR A 7 -4.60 15.92 -5.02
CA TYR A 7 -5.56 14.84 -5.29
C TYR A 7 -5.37 13.71 -4.28
N ALA A 8 -6.37 12.84 -4.16
CA ALA A 8 -6.29 11.62 -3.36
C ALA A 8 -6.54 10.41 -4.25
N VAL A 9 -5.58 9.48 -4.32
CA VAL A 9 -5.71 8.24 -5.12
C VAL A 9 -6.84 7.34 -4.60
N GLN A 10 -7.20 7.49 -3.33
CA GLN A 10 -8.29 6.75 -2.67
C GLN A 10 -9.69 7.37 -2.88
N ASP A 11 -9.78 8.47 -3.63
CA ASP A 11 -11.05 9.15 -3.88
C ASP A 11 -11.85 8.35 -4.92
N SER A 12 -12.95 7.76 -4.48
CA SER A 12 -13.82 6.90 -5.30
C SER A 12 -14.72 7.67 -6.27
N ASP A 13 -14.89 8.97 -6.08
CA ASP A 13 -15.75 9.77 -6.96
C ASP A 13 -14.93 10.36 -8.12
N LEU A 14 -13.67 10.70 -7.86
CA LEU A 14 -12.77 11.32 -8.84
C LEU A 14 -11.92 10.32 -9.62
N GLU A 15 -11.51 9.22 -8.99
CA GLU A 15 -10.64 8.18 -9.55
C GLU A 15 -9.47 8.74 -10.38
N PRO A 16 -8.63 9.61 -9.77
CA PRO A 16 -7.72 10.48 -10.51
C PRO A 16 -6.53 9.76 -11.15
N ALA A 17 -6.33 8.47 -10.86
CA ALA A 17 -5.18 7.70 -11.31
C ALA A 17 -5.63 6.60 -12.29
N SER A 18 -5.02 6.57 -13.47
CA SER A 18 -5.27 5.53 -14.47
C SER A 18 -4.56 4.19 -14.18
N GLY A 19 -3.65 4.17 -13.21
CA GLY A 19 -2.82 3.01 -12.87
C GLY A 19 -1.80 3.36 -11.78
N ILE A 20 -1.23 2.32 -11.15
CA ILE A 20 -0.18 2.45 -10.14
C ILE A 20 1.01 1.57 -10.53
N GLU A 21 2.21 2.14 -10.52
CA GLU A 21 3.45 1.37 -10.58
C GLU A 21 4.05 1.28 -9.17
N GLY A 22 4.16 0.07 -8.63
CA GLY A 22 4.57 -0.17 -7.24
C GLY A 22 3.38 -0.53 -6.34
N CYS A 23 3.41 -0.12 -5.06
CA CYS A 23 2.40 -0.52 -4.08
C CYS A 23 1.46 0.62 -3.68
N TYR A 24 0.15 0.38 -3.73
CA TYR A 24 -0.89 1.35 -3.34
C TYR A 24 -0.70 1.92 -1.93
N THR A 25 -0.32 1.06 -0.97
CA THR A 25 -0.14 1.49 0.43
C THR A 25 0.94 2.57 0.58
N ASN A 26 1.98 2.53 -0.26
CA ASN A 26 2.98 3.59 -0.33
C ASN A 26 2.39 4.91 -0.85
N VAL A 27 1.51 4.85 -1.86
CA VAL A 27 0.86 6.04 -2.47
C VAL A 27 -0.08 6.72 -1.47
N ILE A 28 -0.87 5.96 -0.70
CA ILE A 28 -1.74 6.53 0.33
C ILE A 28 -0.98 7.05 1.57
N GLY A 29 0.32 6.75 1.67
CA GLY A 29 1.24 7.36 2.65
C GLY A 29 1.84 6.42 3.69
N LEU A 30 1.62 5.10 3.63
CA LEU A 30 2.22 4.14 4.56
C LEU A 30 2.64 2.83 3.86
N PRO A 31 3.94 2.63 3.58
CA PRO A 31 4.42 1.44 2.87
C PRO A 31 4.43 0.19 3.76
N LEU A 32 3.27 -0.48 3.88
CA LEU A 32 3.07 -1.58 4.85
C LEU A 32 4.06 -2.73 4.68
N CYS A 33 4.38 -3.14 3.45
CA CYS A 33 5.36 -4.19 3.21
C CYS A 33 6.76 -3.85 3.71
N ARG A 34 7.17 -2.59 3.52
CA ARG A 34 8.46 -2.11 4.01
C ARG A 34 8.44 -2.00 5.54
N LEU A 35 7.34 -1.50 6.11
CA LEU A 35 7.17 -1.39 7.55
C LEU A 35 7.25 -2.75 8.24
N ILE A 36 6.55 -3.78 7.73
CA ILE A 36 6.61 -5.14 8.29
C ILE A 36 8.05 -5.66 8.26
N SER A 37 8.76 -5.48 7.14
CA SER A 37 10.17 -5.89 7.04
C SER A 37 11.06 -5.20 8.07
N MET A 38 10.84 -3.90 8.31
CA MET A 38 11.58 -3.14 9.32
C MET A 38 11.24 -3.57 10.75
N LEU A 39 9.98 -3.93 11.03
CA LEU A 39 9.56 -4.43 12.33
C LEU A 39 10.16 -5.82 12.60
N ASP A 40 10.20 -6.69 11.59
CA ASP A 40 10.89 -7.98 11.67
C ASP A 40 12.39 -7.80 11.98
N GLU A 41 13.05 -6.85 11.30
CA GLU A 41 14.46 -6.49 11.56
C GLU A 41 14.70 -6.00 13.00
N LEU A 42 13.69 -5.38 13.62
CA LEU A 42 13.71 -4.93 15.01
C LEU A 42 13.29 -6.02 16.01
N GLY A 43 13.07 -7.25 15.56
CA GLY A 43 12.64 -8.38 16.40
C GLY A 43 11.16 -8.34 16.80
N SER A 44 10.38 -7.47 16.16
CA SER A 44 8.92 -7.42 16.31
C SER A 44 8.26 -8.26 15.22
N SER A 45 8.30 -9.59 15.40
CA SER A 45 7.66 -10.51 14.47
C SER A 45 6.14 -10.42 14.58
N PHE A 46 5.47 -10.32 13.43
CA PHE A 46 4.02 -10.47 13.36
C PHE A 46 3.64 -11.95 13.56
N VAL A 47 2.88 -12.24 14.61
CA VAL A 47 2.23 -13.55 14.74
C VAL A 47 0.93 -13.48 13.97
N SER A 48 0.91 -14.09 12.78
CA SER A 48 -0.30 -14.18 11.97
C SER A 48 -0.36 -15.49 11.20
N GLU A 49 -1.56 -15.88 10.78
CA GLU A 49 -1.78 -17.07 9.94
C GLU A 49 -1.36 -16.85 8.48
N ILE A 50 -1.00 -15.61 8.12
CA ILE A 50 -0.67 -15.19 6.75
C ILE A 50 0.83 -14.87 6.69
N THR A 51 1.51 -15.32 5.64
CA THR A 51 2.93 -14.98 5.45
C THR A 51 3.08 -13.53 4.99
N ARG A 52 4.18 -12.87 5.34
CA ARG A 52 4.49 -11.52 4.85
C ARG A 52 4.42 -11.45 3.32
N GLU A 53 4.93 -12.45 2.62
CA GLU A 53 4.94 -12.54 1.16
C GLU A 53 3.51 -12.53 0.61
N SER A 54 2.64 -13.40 1.13
CA SER A 54 1.24 -13.47 0.67
C SER A 54 0.43 -12.23 1.01
N PHE A 55 0.68 -11.62 2.19
CA PHE A 55 0.09 -10.33 2.54
C PHE A 55 0.51 -9.25 1.55
N CYS A 56 1.82 -9.13 1.29
CA CYS A 56 2.37 -8.12 0.40
C CYS A 56 1.94 -8.28 -1.04
N GLU A 57 1.89 -9.51 -1.55
CA GLU A 57 1.28 -9.79 -2.84
C GLU A 57 -0.18 -9.30 -2.85
N SER A 58 -0.99 -9.66 -1.85
CA SER A 58 -2.41 -9.26 -1.83
C SER A 58 -2.63 -7.74 -1.85
N ILE A 59 -1.82 -6.96 -1.14
CA ILE A 59 -2.02 -5.49 -1.01
C ILE A 59 -1.25 -4.65 -2.05
N CYS A 60 -0.28 -5.24 -2.75
CA CYS A 60 0.55 -4.53 -3.73
C CYS A 60 0.42 -5.06 -5.17
N SER A 61 -0.17 -6.24 -5.40
CA SER A 61 -0.27 -6.83 -6.75
C SER A 61 -1.37 -6.23 -7.62
N ASN A 62 -2.37 -5.55 -7.03
CA ASN A 62 -3.39 -4.83 -7.79
C ASN A 62 -2.89 -3.43 -8.12
N THR A 63 -2.14 -3.36 -9.22
CA THR A 63 -1.70 -2.11 -9.88
C THR A 63 -2.81 -1.45 -10.71
N GLN A 64 -3.98 -2.09 -10.80
CA GLN A 64 -5.16 -1.52 -11.45
C GLN A 64 -5.95 -0.71 -10.42
N VAL A 65 -6.00 0.60 -10.65
CA VAL A 65 -7.01 1.46 -10.05
C VAL A 65 -8.29 1.16 -10.82
N SER A 66 -9.31 0.61 -10.16
CA SER A 66 -10.61 0.44 -10.82
C SER A 66 -11.12 1.81 -11.29
N PRO A 67 -11.69 1.90 -12.51
CA PRO A 67 -12.54 3.03 -12.89
C PRO A 67 -13.95 2.86 -12.29
#